data_AF-A0A9Q0RSU7-F1
#
_entry.id   AF-A0A9Q0RSU7-F1
#
_cell.length_a   1.000
_cell.length_b   1.000
_cell.length_c   1.000
_cell.angle_alpha   90.00
_cell.angle_beta   90.00
_cell.angle_gamma   90.00
#
_symmetry.space_group_name_H-M   'P 1'
#
loop_
_entity.id
_entity.type
_entity.pdbx_description
1 polymer ?
#
loop_
_entity_poly.entity_id
_entity_poly.type
_entity_poly.pdbx_seq_one_letter_code
_entity_poly.pdbx_strand_id
1 'polypeptide(L)'
;MEKRIELEKRGRPSNQITDLNLDNCRSTNIVGLTDEFTALETLSLINVGLTTLKGFPKLPKLKKLELSDNRISSGLSNLTTSAPELTHLNLSGNKIKDLEELKPLENFKHLDSLDLFNNEATSMDSYREKVFALIPSLKFLDGYDAEEREAQSDGEDDDELNGNESEDDGENCAFSINGIEIDLKELEIYEKRLAEKRQKHPLAESVANDSNAELDDLDDYLAKLNSAADASSSSNDTKDNNSTNEQRDVGVDSNVTEINHETSFPLLLYGVMS
;
A
#
# COMPACT_ATOMS: atom_id res chain seq x y z
N MET A 1 -10.36 -3.04 -5.44
CA MET A 1 -8.95 -2.72 -5.75
C MET A 1 -8.71 -1.21 -5.75
N GLU A 2 -9.39 -0.42 -6.59
CA GLU A 2 -9.27 1.06 -6.66
C GLU A 2 -9.22 1.78 -5.31
N LYS A 3 -10.18 1.50 -4.40
CA LYS A 3 -10.19 2.12 -3.07
C LYS A 3 -8.92 1.83 -2.27
N ARG A 4 -8.35 0.62 -2.39
CA ARG A 4 -7.10 0.26 -1.70
C ARG A 4 -5.91 1.00 -2.32
N ILE A 5 -5.88 1.10 -3.65
CA ILE A 5 -4.84 1.87 -4.37
C ILE A 5 -4.81 3.32 -3.86
N GLU A 6 -5.96 3.98 -3.74
CA GLU A 6 -6.00 5.35 -3.22
C GLU A 6 -5.52 5.46 -1.76
N LEU A 7 -5.80 4.46 -0.92
CA LEU A 7 -5.30 4.41 0.46
C LEU A 7 -3.78 4.23 0.50
N GLU A 8 -3.22 3.34 -0.33
CA GLU A 8 -1.76 3.09 -0.38
C GLU A 8 -0.98 4.26 -0.97
N LYS A 9 -1.59 5.01 -1.90
CA LYS A 9 -0.99 6.24 -2.45
C LYS A 9 -0.75 7.28 -1.36
N ARG A 10 -1.59 7.35 -0.32
CA ARG A 10 -1.51 8.36 0.76
C ARG A 10 -1.42 9.80 0.23
N GLY A 11 -2.11 10.08 -0.87
CA GLY A 11 -2.08 11.39 -1.55
C GLY A 11 -0.84 11.66 -2.41
N ARG A 12 0.13 10.75 -2.48
CA ARG A 12 1.27 10.84 -3.41
C ARG A 12 0.81 10.60 -4.85
N PRO A 13 1.47 11.22 -5.84
CA PRO A 13 1.18 10.94 -7.25
C PRO A 13 1.60 9.52 -7.64
N SER A 14 0.86 8.89 -8.56
CA SER A 14 1.06 7.49 -8.96
C SER A 14 2.49 7.20 -9.46
N ASN A 15 3.14 8.19 -10.08
CA ASN A 15 4.49 8.08 -10.63
C ASN A 15 5.62 8.16 -9.59
N GLN A 16 5.32 8.30 -8.30
CA GLN A 16 6.29 8.28 -7.20
C GLN A 16 6.10 7.06 -6.29
N ILE A 17 5.12 6.20 -6.56
CA ILE A 17 4.89 4.99 -5.79
C ILE A 17 5.86 3.91 -6.27
N THR A 18 6.74 3.46 -5.38
CA THR A 18 7.70 2.38 -5.60
C THR A 18 7.17 1.03 -5.14
N ASP A 19 6.38 1.02 -4.08
CA ASP A 19 5.86 -0.19 -3.45
C ASP A 19 4.37 -0.09 -3.26
N LEU A 20 3.65 -1.14 -3.66
CA LEU A 20 2.20 -1.17 -3.61
C LEU A 20 1.71 -2.54 -3.12
N ASN A 21 1.05 -2.56 -1.96
CA ASN A 21 0.40 -3.75 -1.42
C ASN A 21 -1.11 -3.69 -1.65
N LEU A 22 -1.62 -4.62 -2.45
CA LEU A 22 -3.03 -4.79 -2.78
C LEU A 22 -3.57 -6.16 -2.34
N ASP A 23 -2.95 -6.77 -1.33
CA ASP A 23 -3.31 -8.10 -0.86
C ASP A 23 -4.75 -8.15 -0.35
N ASN A 24 -5.37 -9.33 -0.45
CA ASN A 24 -6.72 -9.62 0.02
C ASN A 24 -7.81 -8.72 -0.61
N CYS A 25 -7.48 -7.97 -1.67
CA CYS A 25 -8.43 -7.14 -2.38
C CYS A 25 -9.24 -7.96 -3.38
N ARG A 26 -10.29 -8.65 -2.93
CA ARG A 26 -11.13 -9.50 -3.79
C ARG A 26 -11.50 -8.82 -5.12
N SER A 27 -10.88 -9.27 -6.21
CA SER A 27 -11.06 -8.76 -7.56
C SER A 27 -10.67 -9.85 -8.57
N THR A 28 -11.54 -10.16 -9.52
CA THR A 28 -11.23 -11.15 -10.56
C THR A 28 -10.31 -10.61 -11.65
N ASN A 29 -10.24 -9.28 -11.78
CA ASN A 29 -9.40 -8.56 -12.72
C ASN A 29 -8.62 -7.44 -12.00
N ILE A 30 -7.55 -6.98 -12.63
CA ILE A 30 -6.79 -5.80 -12.18
C ILE A 30 -7.60 -4.55 -12.57
N VAL A 31 -7.94 -3.72 -11.59
CA VAL A 31 -8.75 -2.51 -11.78
C VAL A 31 -8.18 -1.37 -10.95
N GLY A 32 -7.99 -0.21 -11.56
CA GLY A 32 -7.39 0.99 -10.94
C GLY A 32 -5.87 1.04 -10.99
N LEU A 33 -5.19 -0.08 -11.29
CA LEU A 33 -3.75 -0.07 -11.57
C LEU A 33 -3.55 0.27 -13.05
N THR A 34 -2.95 1.43 -13.33
CA THR A 34 -2.76 1.99 -14.68
C THR A 34 -1.28 2.08 -15.02
N ASP A 35 -0.98 2.49 -16.25
CA ASP A 35 0.40 2.70 -16.73
C ASP A 35 1.07 3.94 -16.08
N GLU A 36 0.37 4.67 -15.21
CA GLU A 36 0.89 5.86 -14.50
C GLU A 36 1.87 5.49 -13.36
N PHE A 37 1.84 4.25 -12.89
CA PHE A 37 2.71 3.74 -11.82
C PHE A 37 4.12 3.42 -12.36
N THR A 38 4.74 4.40 -13.02
CA THR A 38 6.00 4.23 -13.75
C THR A 38 7.22 4.03 -12.86
N ALA A 39 7.12 4.40 -11.57
CA ALA A 39 8.16 4.20 -10.56
C ALA A 39 8.00 2.91 -9.75
N LEU A 40 6.95 2.12 -10.00
CA LEU A 40 6.66 0.94 -9.18
C LEU A 40 7.71 -0.15 -9.39
N GLU A 41 8.33 -0.58 -8.30
CA GLU A 41 9.37 -1.60 -8.23
C GLU A 41 8.84 -2.89 -7.58
N THR A 42 7.96 -2.77 -6.59
CA THR A 42 7.34 -3.90 -5.89
C THR A 42 5.82 -3.83 -5.94
N LEU A 43 5.19 -4.93 -6.36
CA LEU A 43 3.73 -5.07 -6.37
C LEU A 43 3.32 -6.38 -5.70
N SER A 44 2.45 -6.26 -4.69
CA SER A 44 1.84 -7.41 -4.03
C SER A 44 0.35 -7.50 -4.31
N LEU A 45 -0.09 -8.66 -4.81
CA LEU A 45 -1.46 -8.97 -5.22
C LEU A 45 -1.89 -10.34 -4.65
N ILE A 46 -1.51 -10.63 -3.41
CA ILE A 46 -1.71 -11.94 -2.78
C ILE A 46 -3.19 -12.14 -2.44
N ASN A 47 -3.74 -13.32 -2.73
CA ASN A 47 -5.12 -13.70 -2.37
C ASN A 47 -6.19 -12.68 -2.85
N VAL A 48 -5.99 -12.14 -4.07
CA VAL A 48 -6.91 -11.20 -4.71
C VAL A 48 -8.03 -11.93 -5.46
N GLY A 49 -7.78 -13.17 -5.89
CA GLY A 49 -8.72 -13.96 -6.68
C GLY A 49 -8.60 -13.75 -8.19
N LEU A 50 -7.44 -13.27 -8.67
CA LEU A 50 -7.15 -13.11 -10.09
C LEU A 50 -7.18 -14.47 -10.80
N THR A 51 -7.82 -14.53 -11.97
CA THR A 51 -7.83 -15.74 -12.82
C THR A 51 -6.92 -15.62 -14.03
N THR A 52 -6.51 -14.40 -14.37
CA THR A 52 -5.66 -14.10 -15.53
C THR A 52 -4.92 -12.80 -15.30
N LEU A 53 -3.77 -12.64 -15.98
CA LEU A 53 -3.00 -11.39 -16.04
C LEU A 53 -3.28 -10.60 -17.32
N LYS A 54 -4.37 -10.90 -18.03
CA LYS A 54 -4.79 -10.12 -19.20
C LYS A 54 -5.06 -8.67 -18.77
N GLY A 55 -4.44 -7.73 -19.50
CA GLY A 55 -4.59 -6.30 -19.21
C GLY A 55 -3.70 -5.82 -18.06
N PHE A 56 -2.67 -6.59 -17.68
CA PHE A 56 -1.66 -6.12 -16.74
C PHE A 56 -1.01 -4.82 -17.24
N PRO A 57 -0.99 -3.75 -16.43
CA PRO A 57 -0.52 -2.43 -16.85
C PRO A 57 0.98 -2.44 -17.13
N LYS A 58 1.44 -1.47 -17.92
CA LYS A 58 2.85 -1.33 -18.25
C LYS A 58 3.60 -0.69 -17.09
N LEU A 59 4.43 -1.48 -16.43
CA LEU A 59 5.20 -1.12 -15.24
C LEU A 59 6.69 -1.35 -15.53
N PRO A 60 7.38 -0.38 -16.18
CA PRO A 60 8.71 -0.59 -16.74
C PRO A 60 9.81 -0.80 -15.69
N LYS A 61 9.59 -0.41 -14.43
CA LYS A 61 10.54 -0.54 -13.32
C LYS A 61 10.21 -1.67 -12.36
N LEU A 62 9.15 -2.45 -12.62
CA LEU A 62 8.71 -3.48 -11.70
C LEU A 62 9.74 -4.62 -11.65
N LYS A 63 10.32 -4.84 -10.48
CA LYS A 63 11.31 -5.88 -10.19
C LYS A 63 10.72 -7.07 -9.46
N LYS A 64 9.78 -6.83 -8.53
CA LYS A 64 9.18 -7.88 -7.69
C LYS A 64 7.66 -7.89 -7.82
N LEU A 65 7.11 -9.07 -8.12
CA LEU A 65 5.69 -9.29 -8.29
C LEU A 65 5.22 -10.51 -7.50
N GLU A 66 4.40 -10.27 -6.47
CA GLU A 66 3.78 -11.32 -5.66
C GLU A 66 2.34 -11.57 -6.12
N LEU A 67 2.07 -12.78 -6.63
CA LEU A 67 0.75 -13.21 -7.13
C LEU A 67 0.28 -14.49 -6.43
N SER A 68 0.79 -14.79 -5.23
CA SER A 68 0.46 -16.02 -4.53
C SER A 68 -1.02 -16.11 -4.15
N ASP A 69 -1.51 -17.34 -3.99
CA ASP A 69 -2.89 -17.66 -3.60
C ASP A 69 -3.98 -17.03 -4.51
N ASN A 70 -3.70 -16.94 -5.80
CA ASN A 70 -4.67 -16.56 -6.82
C ASN A 70 -5.21 -17.81 -7.57
N ARG A 71 -5.82 -17.60 -8.73
CA ARG A 71 -6.36 -18.66 -9.60
C ARG A 71 -5.86 -18.51 -11.04
N ILE A 72 -4.66 -17.97 -11.19
CA ILE A 72 -4.07 -17.65 -12.48
C ILE A 72 -3.75 -18.96 -13.21
N SER A 73 -4.27 -19.10 -14.43
CA SER A 73 -3.97 -20.22 -15.32
C SER A 73 -3.55 -19.77 -16.72
N SER A 74 -3.44 -18.45 -16.95
CA SER A 74 -3.08 -17.89 -18.26
C SER A 74 -2.72 -16.40 -18.19
N GLY A 75 -2.08 -15.90 -19.25
CA GLY A 75 -1.78 -14.48 -19.42
C GLY A 75 -0.37 -14.07 -18.98
N LEU A 76 0.53 -15.02 -18.73
CA LEU A 76 1.93 -14.73 -18.40
C LEU A 76 2.66 -13.98 -19.53
N SER A 77 2.22 -14.13 -20.78
CA SER A 77 2.76 -13.37 -21.91
C SER A 77 2.62 -11.86 -21.77
N ASN A 78 1.58 -11.37 -21.08
CA ASN A 78 1.41 -9.95 -20.82
C ASN A 78 2.55 -9.39 -19.95
N LEU A 79 3.08 -10.17 -19.00
CA LEU A 79 4.11 -9.71 -18.09
C LEU A 79 5.42 -9.38 -18.83
N THR A 80 5.79 -10.17 -19.85
CA THR A 80 7.05 -9.95 -20.58
C THR A 80 7.11 -8.59 -21.28
N THR A 81 5.97 -8.07 -21.76
CA THR A 81 5.90 -6.76 -22.41
C THR A 81 5.64 -5.64 -21.40
N SER A 82 4.91 -5.92 -20.33
CA SER A 82 4.49 -4.94 -19.35
C SER A 82 5.55 -4.65 -18.28
N ALA A 83 6.31 -5.65 -17.85
CA ALA A 83 7.29 -5.55 -16.75
C ALA A 83 8.64 -6.18 -17.15
N PRO A 84 9.37 -5.61 -18.13
CA PRO A 84 10.56 -6.23 -18.71
C PRO A 84 11.74 -6.41 -17.74
N GLU A 85 11.79 -5.61 -16.66
CA GLU A 85 12.84 -5.61 -15.63
C GLU A 85 12.53 -6.54 -14.44
N LEU A 86 11.52 -7.42 -14.58
CA LEU A 86 11.11 -8.30 -13.50
C LEU A 86 12.21 -9.30 -13.15
N THR A 87 12.59 -9.33 -11.87
CA THR A 87 13.62 -10.22 -11.31
C THR A 87 13.03 -11.29 -10.41
N HIS A 88 11.93 -10.99 -9.72
CA HIS A 88 11.27 -11.89 -8.78
C HIS A 88 9.78 -12.03 -9.12
N LEU A 89 9.34 -13.28 -9.33
CA LEU A 89 7.95 -13.61 -9.61
C LEU A 89 7.46 -14.75 -8.72
N ASN A 90 6.48 -14.46 -7.88
CA ASN A 90 5.83 -15.49 -7.08
C ASN A 90 4.45 -15.83 -7.67
N LEU A 91 4.30 -17.05 -8.15
CA LEU A 91 3.06 -17.62 -8.68
C LEU A 91 2.59 -18.81 -7.82
N SER A 92 3.08 -18.97 -6.59
CA SER A 92 2.67 -20.06 -5.72
C SER A 92 1.15 -20.09 -5.47
N GLY A 93 0.57 -21.28 -5.30
CA GLY A 93 -0.85 -21.45 -5.02
C GLY A 93 -1.80 -21.02 -6.16
N ASN A 94 -1.34 -21.02 -7.42
CA ASN A 94 -2.15 -20.71 -8.59
C ASN A 94 -2.66 -21.98 -9.31
N LYS A 95 -3.06 -21.84 -10.58
CA LYS A 95 -3.63 -22.91 -11.42
C LYS A 95 -2.81 -23.11 -12.69
N ILE A 96 -1.48 -22.99 -12.58
CA ILE A 96 -0.57 -23.29 -13.68
C ILE A 96 -0.48 -24.79 -13.88
N LYS A 97 -0.89 -25.29 -15.05
CA LYS A 97 -1.10 -26.73 -15.31
C LYS A 97 0.10 -27.44 -15.88
N ASP A 98 0.81 -26.78 -16.78
CA ASP A 98 1.92 -27.37 -17.52
C ASP A 98 2.97 -26.33 -17.89
N LEU A 99 4.04 -26.81 -18.52
CA LEU A 99 5.14 -25.96 -18.97
C LEU A 99 4.77 -25.07 -20.17
N GLU A 100 3.71 -25.42 -20.91
CA GLU A 100 3.27 -24.60 -22.05
C GLU A 100 2.75 -23.25 -21.57
N GLU A 101 2.06 -23.22 -20.43
CA GLU A 101 1.62 -21.98 -19.79
C GLU A 101 2.80 -21.11 -19.31
N LEU A 102 3.95 -21.72 -18.98
CA LEU A 102 5.17 -21.03 -18.56
C LEU A 102 6.05 -20.55 -19.72
N LYS A 103 5.85 -21.05 -20.95
CA LYS A 103 6.65 -20.68 -22.12
C LYS A 103 6.87 -19.18 -22.30
N PRO A 104 5.88 -18.30 -22.06
CA PRO A 104 6.12 -16.87 -22.22
C PRO A 104 7.26 -16.35 -21.33
N LEU A 105 7.52 -16.96 -20.17
CA LEU A 105 8.55 -16.53 -19.23
C LEU A 105 9.98 -16.67 -19.78
N GLU A 106 10.21 -17.50 -20.81
CA GLU A 106 11.50 -17.62 -21.52
C GLU A 106 12.01 -16.26 -22.03
N ASN A 107 11.12 -15.32 -22.32
CA ASN A 107 11.49 -14.01 -22.85
C ASN A 107 12.03 -13.04 -21.79
N PHE A 108 11.97 -13.38 -20.50
CA PHE A 108 12.54 -12.53 -19.46
C PHE A 108 14.07 -12.62 -19.44
N LYS A 109 14.72 -11.47 -19.54
CA LYS A 109 16.18 -11.37 -19.53
C LYS A 109 16.78 -11.37 -18.13
N HIS A 110 15.99 -10.95 -17.14
CA HIS A 110 16.46 -10.65 -15.78
C HIS A 110 15.69 -11.42 -14.70
N LEU A 111 14.82 -12.37 -15.07
CA LEU A 111 14.05 -13.16 -14.10
C LEU A 111 14.97 -14.13 -13.39
N ASP A 112 15.34 -13.78 -12.15
CA ASP A 112 16.30 -14.51 -11.34
C ASP A 112 15.61 -15.53 -10.42
N SER A 113 14.41 -15.21 -9.91
CA SER A 113 13.68 -16.04 -8.95
C SER A 113 12.22 -16.24 -9.36
N LEU A 114 11.78 -17.51 -9.33
CA LEU A 114 10.42 -17.94 -9.67
C LEU A 114 9.92 -18.92 -8.61
N ASP A 115 8.76 -18.65 -8.04
CA ASP A 115 8.06 -19.58 -7.16
C ASP A 115 6.78 -20.08 -7.85
N LEU A 116 6.65 -21.38 -8.00
CA LEU A 116 5.51 -22.09 -8.57
C LEU A 116 4.96 -23.13 -7.60
N PHE A 117 5.37 -23.10 -6.32
CA PHE A 117 4.91 -24.04 -5.31
C PHE A 117 3.38 -24.13 -5.29
N ASN A 118 2.82 -25.33 -5.06
CA ASN A 118 1.37 -25.55 -5.03
C ASN A 118 0.64 -25.17 -6.34
N ASN A 119 1.30 -25.34 -7.50
CA ASN A 119 0.67 -25.38 -8.82
C ASN A 119 0.58 -26.82 -9.35
N GLU A 120 -0.30 -27.07 -10.32
CA GLU A 120 -0.45 -28.41 -10.94
C GLU A 120 0.83 -28.82 -11.70
N ALA A 121 1.54 -27.86 -12.31
CA ALA A 121 2.77 -28.09 -13.06
C ALA A 121 3.92 -28.70 -12.21
N THR A 122 3.93 -28.50 -10.89
CA THR A 122 5.00 -29.02 -10.02
C THR A 122 4.95 -30.53 -9.84
N SER A 123 3.82 -31.17 -10.18
CA SER A 123 3.66 -32.64 -10.13
C SER A 123 4.27 -33.35 -11.33
N MET A 124 4.85 -32.62 -12.28
CA MET A 124 5.45 -33.19 -13.48
C MET A 124 6.83 -33.81 -13.20
N ASP A 125 7.13 -34.94 -13.84
CA ASP A 125 8.46 -35.54 -13.81
C ASP A 125 9.52 -34.60 -14.38
N SER A 126 10.68 -34.51 -13.71
CA SER A 126 11.77 -33.59 -14.05
C SER A 126 11.30 -32.13 -14.17
N TYR A 127 10.28 -31.72 -13.39
CA TYR A 127 9.73 -30.36 -13.42
C TYR A 127 10.81 -29.29 -13.30
N ARG A 128 11.69 -29.38 -12.29
CA ARG A 128 12.76 -28.39 -12.06
C ARG A 128 13.70 -28.26 -13.26
N GLU A 129 14.23 -29.39 -13.74
CA GLU A 129 15.13 -29.44 -14.89
C GLU A 129 14.50 -28.80 -16.13
N LYS A 130 13.22 -29.08 -16.38
CA LYS A 130 12.50 -28.53 -17.53
C LYS A 130 12.22 -27.02 -17.38
N VAL A 131 11.94 -26.54 -16.17
CA VAL A 131 11.74 -25.09 -15.93
C VAL A 131 13.06 -24.32 -16.09
N PHE A 132 14.16 -24.81 -15.52
CA PHE A 132 15.48 -24.20 -15.73
C PHE A 132 15.92 -24.24 -17.19
N ALA A 133 15.57 -25.31 -17.93
CA ALA A 133 15.83 -25.37 -19.37
C ALA A 133 14.96 -24.41 -20.19
N LEU A 134 13.72 -24.14 -19.74
CA LEU A 134 12.79 -23.24 -20.39
C LEU A 134 13.12 -21.76 -20.14
N ILE A 135 13.59 -21.43 -18.94
CA ILE A 135 13.86 -20.06 -18.51
C ILE A 135 15.36 -19.94 -18.18
N PRO A 136 16.21 -19.66 -19.18
CA PRO A 136 17.66 -19.70 -19.00
C PRO A 136 18.23 -18.59 -18.10
N SER A 137 17.46 -17.53 -17.85
CA SER A 137 17.81 -16.46 -16.91
C SER A 137 17.61 -16.86 -15.44
N LEU A 138 16.84 -17.93 -15.18
CA LEU A 138 16.43 -18.30 -13.84
C LEU A 138 17.58 -18.88 -13.00
N LYS A 139 17.77 -18.33 -11.81
CA LYS A 139 18.76 -18.80 -10.83
C LYS A 139 18.10 -19.65 -9.75
N PHE A 140 16.93 -19.23 -9.28
CA PHE A 140 16.21 -19.88 -8.19
C PHE A 140 14.80 -20.26 -8.61
N LEU A 141 14.43 -21.51 -8.30
CA LEU A 141 13.11 -22.06 -8.49
C LEU A 141 12.60 -22.61 -7.16
N ASP A 142 11.43 -22.16 -6.73
CA ASP A 142 10.78 -22.57 -5.48
C ASP A 142 11.71 -22.41 -4.25
N GLY A 143 12.57 -21.38 -4.27
CA GLY A 143 13.54 -21.10 -3.20
C GLY A 143 14.86 -21.86 -3.30
N TYR A 144 15.10 -22.65 -4.34
CA TYR A 144 16.34 -23.42 -4.50
C TYR A 144 16.97 -23.22 -5.87
N ASP A 145 18.30 -23.23 -5.96
CA ASP A 145 19.03 -23.18 -7.23
C ASP A 145 19.02 -24.53 -7.98
N ALA A 146 19.71 -24.59 -9.12
CA ALA A 146 19.86 -25.82 -9.90
C ALA A 146 20.70 -26.91 -9.19
N GLU A 147 21.47 -26.56 -8.17
CA GLU A 147 22.27 -27.45 -7.33
C GLU A 147 21.57 -27.81 -6.00
N GLU A 148 20.27 -27.50 -5.88
CA GLU A 148 19.43 -27.71 -4.69
C GLU A 148 19.90 -26.98 -3.43
N ARG A 149 20.65 -25.89 -3.60
CA ARG A 149 20.97 -24.99 -2.49
C ARG A 149 19.84 -23.99 -2.30
N GLU A 150 19.44 -23.80 -1.05
CA GLU A 150 18.47 -22.78 -0.69
C GLU A 150 19.02 -21.40 -1.09
N ALA A 151 18.16 -20.58 -1.68
CA ALA A 151 18.46 -19.18 -1.89
C ALA A 151 18.81 -18.57 -0.53
N GLN A 152 19.91 -17.81 -0.46
CA GLN A 152 20.11 -16.98 0.70
C GLN A 152 18.90 -16.07 0.78
N SER A 153 18.18 -16.10 1.89
CA SER A 153 17.09 -15.16 2.15
C SER A 153 17.68 -13.78 1.95
N ASP A 154 17.32 -13.12 0.84
CA ASP A 154 17.55 -11.69 0.62
C ASP A 154 16.70 -10.97 1.67
N GLY A 155 17.17 -10.99 2.92
CA GLY A 155 16.68 -10.17 3.98
C GLY A 155 17.11 -8.77 3.62
N GLU A 156 16.22 -8.04 2.96
CA GLU A 156 16.23 -6.57 2.86
C GLU A 156 17.66 -6.01 2.75
N ASP A 157 18.35 -6.32 1.64
CA ASP A 157 19.40 -5.43 1.20
C ASP A 157 18.67 -4.17 0.69
N ASP A 158 18.37 -3.29 1.65
CA ASP A 158 18.46 -1.86 1.42
C ASP A 158 19.72 -1.66 0.58
N ASP A 159 19.53 -1.36 -0.70
CA ASP A 159 20.55 -0.65 -1.46
C ASP A 159 20.77 0.68 -0.71
N GLU A 160 21.60 0.64 0.35
CA GLU A 160 22.47 1.73 0.74
C GLU A 160 23.27 2.04 -0.53
N LEU A 161 22.65 2.86 -1.39
CA LEU A 161 23.31 3.55 -2.47
C LEU A 161 24.36 4.44 -1.83
N ASN A 162 25.52 3.83 -1.59
CA ASN A 162 26.87 4.38 -1.61
C ASN A 162 26.86 5.91 -1.71
N GLY A 163 26.44 6.52 -0.59
CA GLY A 163 26.65 7.93 -0.31
C GLY A 163 28.13 8.02 -0.04
N ASN A 164 28.86 8.51 -1.03
CA ASN A 164 30.26 8.83 -0.94
C ASN A 164 30.48 9.84 0.21
N GLU A 165 30.57 9.37 1.44
CA GLU A 165 30.94 10.15 2.62
C GLU A 165 32.45 10.36 2.60
N SER A 166 32.89 11.30 1.77
CA SER A 166 34.04 12.10 2.14
C SER A 166 33.55 13.24 3.03
N GLU A 167 33.71 13.03 4.34
CA GLU A 167 33.91 14.04 5.40
C GLU A 167 32.92 15.22 5.42
N ASP A 168 31.83 15.08 6.20
CA ASP A 168 31.19 16.25 6.82
C ASP A 168 30.78 15.94 8.28
N ASP A 169 31.62 16.44 9.15
CA ASP A 169 31.51 16.60 10.58
C ASP A 169 30.39 17.58 10.94
N GLY A 170 29.25 17.07 11.40
CA GLY A 170 28.18 17.94 11.87
C GLY A 170 27.07 17.22 12.64
N GLU A 171 27.08 17.40 13.96
CA GLU A 171 26.03 16.96 14.87
C GLU A 171 24.61 17.35 14.40
N ASN A 172 23.77 16.37 14.03
CA ASN A 172 22.34 16.35 14.39
C ASN A 172 21.66 15.01 14.02
N CYS A 173 21.61 14.04 14.93
CA CYS A 173 20.74 12.88 14.78
C CYS A 173 19.32 13.25 15.22
N ALA A 174 18.52 13.81 14.32
CA ALA A 174 17.07 13.93 14.50
C ALA A 174 16.40 12.77 13.77
N PHE A 175 15.75 11.86 14.49
CA PHE A 175 14.93 10.81 13.89
C PHE A 175 13.48 11.30 13.80
N SER A 176 12.89 11.25 12.61
CA SER A 176 11.52 11.72 12.37
C SER A 176 10.54 10.54 12.41
N ILE A 177 9.61 10.56 13.37
CA ILE A 177 8.47 9.62 13.40
C ILE A 177 7.20 10.43 13.16
N ASN A 178 6.43 10.07 12.12
CA ASN A 178 5.15 10.71 11.76
C ASN A 178 5.20 12.25 11.60
N GLY A 179 6.34 12.79 11.14
CA GLY A 179 6.52 14.23 10.92
C GLY A 179 6.80 15.06 12.17
N ILE A 180 7.09 14.42 13.31
CA ILE A 180 7.55 15.07 14.53
C ILE A 180 9.06 14.84 14.64
N GLU A 181 9.83 15.94 14.64
CA GLU A 181 11.26 15.91 14.91
C GLU A 181 11.48 15.65 16.41
N ILE A 182 12.17 14.55 16.72
CA ILE A 182 12.49 14.20 18.10
C ILE A 182 13.99 14.47 18.31
N ASP A 183 14.31 15.45 19.15
CA ASP A 183 15.68 15.72 19.60
C ASP A 183 16.12 14.64 20.60
N LEU A 184 17.08 13.80 20.20
CA LEU A 184 17.64 12.76 21.07
C LEU A 184 18.22 13.32 22.37
N LYS A 185 18.72 14.57 22.38
CA LYS A 185 19.24 15.22 23.58
C LYS A 185 18.12 15.49 24.59
N GLU A 186 16.90 15.77 24.12
CA GLU A 186 15.73 16.02 24.99
C GLU A 186 15.17 14.73 25.60
N LEU A 187 15.18 13.62 24.85
CA LEU A 187 14.80 12.29 25.33
C LEU A 187 15.70 11.80 26.48
N GLU A 188 17.02 11.92 26.32
CA GLU A 188 17.98 11.49 27.34
C GLU A 188 17.83 12.29 28.65
N ILE A 189 17.53 13.59 28.55
CA ILE A 189 17.22 14.46 29.69
C ILE A 189 15.91 14.02 30.38
N TYR A 190 14.89 13.61 29.61
CA TYR A 190 13.62 13.16 30.16
C TYR A 190 13.77 11.85 30.94
N GLU A 191 14.46 10.85 30.39
CA GLU A 191 14.72 9.57 31.07
C GLU A 191 15.47 9.77 32.38
N LYS A 192 16.48 10.65 32.38
CA LYS A 192 17.23 11.00 33.59
C LYS A 192 16.35 11.62 34.67
N ARG A 193 15.44 12.52 34.30
CA ARG A 193 14.44 13.11 35.23
C ARG A 193 13.46 12.08 35.76
N LEU A 194 13.07 11.10 34.93
CA LEU A 194 12.16 10.02 35.34
C LEU A 194 12.83 9.08 36.36
N ALA A 195 14.10 8.74 36.15
CA ALA A 195 14.90 7.95 37.09
C ALA A 195 15.07 8.65 38.45
N GLU A 196 15.31 9.98 38.44
CA GLU A 196 15.42 10.77 39.67
C GLU A 196 14.10 10.86 40.45
N LYS A 197 12.96 10.94 39.76
CA LYS A 197 11.63 10.91 40.39
C LYS A 197 11.33 9.55 41.01
N ARG A 198 11.74 8.45 40.37
CA ARG A 198 11.58 7.09 40.90
C ARG A 198 12.39 6.85 42.19
N GLN A 199 13.51 7.55 42.38
CA GLN A 199 14.30 7.44 43.63
C GLN A 199 13.75 8.25 44.80
N LYS A 200 12.97 9.32 44.54
CA LYS A 200 12.44 10.20 45.60
C LYS A 200 11.10 9.77 46.20
N HIS A 201 10.45 8.75 45.65
CA HIS A 201 9.19 8.22 46.18
C HIS A 201 9.16 6.68 46.07
N PRO A 202 9.75 5.94 47.03
CA PRO A 202 9.61 4.49 47.07
C PRO A 202 8.19 4.16 47.53
N LEU A 203 7.27 3.90 46.60
CA LEU A 203 6.03 3.21 46.92
C LEU A 203 6.36 1.74 47.12
N ALA A 204 6.13 1.28 48.35
CA ALA A 204 6.39 -0.06 48.81
C ALA A 204 5.55 -1.08 48.05
N GLU A 205 6.22 -2.07 47.47
CA GLU A 205 5.61 -3.25 46.89
C GLU A 205 5.35 -4.26 48.00
N SER A 206 4.13 -4.30 48.54
CA SER A 206 3.59 -5.49 49.19
C SER A 206 2.08 -5.42 49.37
N VAL A 207 1.47 -6.60 49.19
CA VAL A 207 0.12 -7.04 49.59
C VAL A 207 -0.90 -7.16 48.44
N ALA A 208 -1.00 -8.42 48.00
CA ALA A 208 -2.21 -9.23 47.80
C ALA A 208 -3.48 -8.62 47.18
N ASN A 209 -3.98 -9.31 46.15
CA ASN A 209 -5.39 -9.59 45.85
C ASN A 209 -6.44 -8.70 46.56
N ASP A 210 -6.93 -7.68 45.86
CA ASP A 210 -8.38 -7.45 45.79
C ASP A 210 -8.74 -6.67 44.51
N SER A 211 -9.83 -7.11 43.90
CA SER A 211 -10.56 -6.48 42.82
C SER A 211 -11.02 -5.05 43.16
N ASN A 212 -11.03 -4.16 42.15
CA ASN A 212 -11.59 -2.80 42.11
C ASN A 212 -10.76 -1.67 42.77
N ALA A 213 -9.85 -1.02 42.02
CA ALA A 213 -9.34 0.32 42.39
C ALA A 213 -8.66 1.16 41.27
N GLU A 214 -8.61 0.74 40.01
CA GLU A 214 -7.95 1.52 38.93
C GLU A 214 -8.95 2.07 37.89
N LEU A 215 -10.05 2.68 38.34
CA LEU A 215 -11.01 3.35 37.44
C LEU A 215 -11.36 4.80 37.82
N ASP A 216 -10.74 5.39 38.84
CA ASP A 216 -11.13 6.75 39.30
C ASP A 216 -10.21 7.88 38.78
N ASP A 217 -9.06 7.58 38.17
CA ASP A 217 -8.11 8.61 37.71
C ASP A 217 -8.18 8.91 36.20
N LEU A 218 -8.93 8.13 35.41
CA LEU A 218 -9.05 8.35 33.96
C LEU A 218 -10.05 9.46 33.62
N ASP A 219 -11.13 9.57 34.40
CA ASP A 219 -12.16 10.60 34.20
C ASP A 219 -11.65 12.00 34.56
N ASP A 220 -10.82 12.13 35.59
CA ASP A 220 -10.23 13.41 35.99
C ASP A 220 -9.13 13.88 35.02
N TYR A 221 -8.45 12.93 34.36
CA TYR A 221 -7.48 13.22 33.28
C TYR A 221 -8.18 13.64 31.98
N LEU A 222 -9.29 12.97 31.61
CA LEU A 222 -10.12 13.35 30.46
C LEU A 222 -10.81 14.70 30.66
N ALA A 223 -11.23 15.04 31.89
CA ALA A 223 -11.80 16.35 32.21
C ALA A 223 -10.76 17.49 32.06
N LYS A 224 -9.49 17.25 32.44
CA LYS A 224 -8.41 18.23 32.25
C LYS A 224 -8.07 18.47 30.78
N LEU A 225 -8.08 17.43 29.95
CA LEU A 225 -7.86 17.58 28.49
C LEU A 225 -8.98 18.37 27.80
N ASN A 226 -10.25 18.13 28.16
CA ASN A 226 -11.37 18.89 27.60
C ASN A 226 -11.38 20.36 28.08
N SER A 227 -10.98 20.62 29.33
CA SER A 227 -10.88 22.01 29.83
C SER A 227 -9.76 22.83 29.18
N ALA A 228 -8.74 22.17 28.63
CA ALA A 228 -7.63 22.84 27.93
C ALA A 228 -7.98 23.18 26.47
N ALA A 229 -8.93 22.49 25.85
CA ALA A 229 -9.40 22.77 24.50
C ALA A 229 -10.26 24.04 24.43
N ASP A 230 -11.07 24.32 25.46
CA ASP A 230 -11.94 25.50 25.54
C ASP A 230 -11.19 26.82 25.86
N ALA A 231 -9.93 26.75 26.33
CA ALA A 231 -9.13 27.93 26.65
C ALA A 231 -8.44 28.58 25.43
N SER A 232 -8.55 27.99 24.24
CA SER A 232 -7.91 28.51 23.01
C SER A 232 -8.87 29.12 21.99
N SER A 233 -10.16 29.26 22.31
CA SER A 233 -11.13 29.90 21.40
C SER A 233 -12.13 30.83 22.11
N SER A 234 -11.68 31.95 22.69
CA SER A 234 -12.44 33.21 22.61
C SER A 234 -11.64 34.40 23.17
N SER A 235 -11.03 35.19 22.29
CA SER A 235 -10.89 36.63 22.52
C SER A 235 -11.05 37.35 21.19
N ASN A 236 -12.30 37.64 20.84
CA ASN A 236 -12.66 38.81 20.05
C ASN A 236 -14.12 39.16 20.38
N ASP A 237 -14.26 40.04 21.37
CA ASP A 237 -15.47 40.80 21.65
C ASP A 237 -15.85 41.66 20.43
N THR A 238 -17.11 41.65 20.02
CA THR A 238 -17.84 42.91 19.84
C THR A 238 -19.35 42.74 20.00
N LYS A 239 -19.89 43.65 20.80
CA LYS A 239 -21.29 43.88 21.17
C LYS A 239 -22.15 44.24 19.95
N ASP A 240 -23.43 43.86 19.97
CA ASP A 240 -24.55 44.77 20.31
C ASP A 240 -25.92 44.22 19.88
N ASN A 241 -26.81 44.11 20.87
CA ASN A 241 -28.24 44.45 20.89
C ASN A 241 -29.02 44.54 19.56
N ASN A 242 -30.13 43.78 19.43
CA ASN A 242 -31.46 44.23 19.89
C ASN A 242 -32.57 43.28 19.39
N SER A 243 -33.54 43.08 20.27
CA SER A 243 -34.78 42.34 20.12
C SER A 243 -35.73 42.92 19.06
N THR A 244 -36.62 42.08 18.53
CA THR A 244 -38.10 42.20 18.48
C THR A 244 -38.74 41.81 17.14
N ASN A 245 -39.85 41.08 17.28
CA ASN A 245 -40.99 40.93 16.35
C ASN A 245 -40.73 40.26 14.99
N GLU A 246 -41.61 39.44 14.40
CA GLU A 246 -43.05 39.26 14.57
C GLU A 246 -43.45 37.91 13.94
N GLN A 247 -44.42 37.21 14.55
CA GLN A 247 -45.17 36.11 13.93
C GLN A 247 -46.21 36.65 12.93
N ARG A 248 -46.27 36.09 11.70
CA ARG A 248 -47.47 35.82 10.85
C ARG A 248 -47.01 34.77 9.83
N ASP A 249 -47.46 33.51 9.82
CA ASP A 249 -48.78 32.96 9.45
C ASP A 249 -49.26 33.26 8.02
N VAL A 250 -49.95 32.27 7.45
CA VAL A 250 -50.59 32.13 6.11
C VAL A 250 -49.59 31.89 4.96
N GLY A 251 -49.63 30.85 4.12
CA GLY A 251 -50.67 29.89 3.76
C GLY A 251 -50.73 29.81 2.22
N VAL A 252 -50.54 28.60 1.68
CA VAL A 252 -51.14 28.03 0.45
C VAL A 252 -51.11 28.87 -0.85
N ASP A 253 -50.35 28.46 -1.88
CA ASP A 253 -50.90 27.78 -3.08
C ASP A 253 -49.89 27.53 -4.24
N SER A 254 -50.02 26.31 -4.75
CA SER A 254 -49.88 25.77 -6.11
C SER A 254 -49.79 26.72 -7.33
N ASN A 255 -48.83 26.47 -8.24
CA ASN A 255 -48.95 26.38 -9.73
C ASN A 255 -47.54 26.41 -10.37
N VAL A 256 -47.06 25.31 -10.97
CA VAL A 256 -47.19 24.92 -12.39
C VAL A 256 -46.72 25.99 -13.38
N THR A 257 -45.61 25.72 -14.08
CA THR A 257 -45.49 25.91 -15.54
C THR A 257 -44.27 25.18 -16.10
N GLU A 258 -44.56 24.28 -17.05
CA GLU A 258 -43.63 23.65 -17.98
C GLU A 258 -42.96 24.68 -18.88
N ILE A 259 -41.69 24.47 -19.25
CA ILE A 259 -41.17 24.92 -20.55
C ILE A 259 -40.29 23.81 -21.14
N ASN A 260 -40.83 23.18 -22.18
CA ASN A 260 -40.14 22.37 -23.16
C ASN A 260 -39.24 23.24 -24.03
N HIS A 261 -38.09 22.72 -24.49
CA HIS A 261 -37.65 22.98 -25.86
C HIS A 261 -36.69 21.88 -26.37
N GLU A 262 -37.14 21.23 -27.43
CA GLU A 262 -36.39 20.39 -28.36
C GLU A 262 -35.27 21.16 -29.07
N THR A 263 -34.25 20.44 -29.56
CA THR A 263 -33.62 20.59 -30.90
C THR A 263 -32.47 19.56 -31.00
N SER A 264 -32.65 18.46 -31.73
CA SER A 264 -32.36 18.26 -33.16
C SER A 264 -30.88 18.06 -33.51
N PHE A 265 -30.56 16.81 -33.88
CA PHE A 265 -29.38 16.35 -34.64
C PHE A 265 -29.22 17.08 -35.99
N PRO A 266 -28.04 17.00 -36.64
CA PRO A 266 -27.87 16.00 -37.71
C PRO A 266 -26.48 15.33 -37.83
N LEU A 267 -26.52 14.14 -38.41
CA LEU A 267 -25.42 13.38 -39.02
C LEU A 267 -24.69 14.17 -40.11
N LEU A 268 -23.38 13.94 -40.26
CA LEU A 268 -22.68 14.07 -41.55
C LEU A 268 -21.83 12.82 -41.84
N LEU A 269 -22.34 12.08 -42.81
CA LEU A 269 -21.70 11.04 -43.63
C LEU A 269 -21.03 11.75 -44.82
N TYR A 270 -19.77 11.46 -45.16
CA TYR A 270 -19.08 11.61 -46.47
C TYR A 270 -17.56 11.45 -46.21
N GLY A 271 -16.75 10.73 -46.97
CA GLY A 271 -16.95 10.05 -48.24
C GLY A 271 -15.72 9.21 -48.61
N VAL A 272 -15.97 8.28 -49.52
CA VAL A 272 -15.02 7.45 -50.26
C VAL A 272 -14.48 8.27 -51.44
N MET A 273 -13.17 8.23 -51.67
CA MET A 273 -12.40 8.46 -52.94
C MET A 273 -10.92 8.53 -52.49
N SER A 274 -9.94 7.89 -53.12
CA SER A 274 -9.83 7.20 -54.40
C SER A 274 -8.65 6.25 -54.35
#